data_AF-A0A0D6LHN9-F1
#
_entry.id   AF-A0A0D6LHN9-F1
#
_cell.length_a   1.000
_cell.length_b   1.000
_cell.length_c   1.000
_cell.angle_alpha   90.00
_cell.angle_beta   90.00
_cell.angle_gamma   90.00
#
_symmetry.space_group_name_H-M   'P 1'
#
loop_
_entity.id
_entity.type
_entity.pdbx_description
1 polymer ?
#
loop_
_entity_poly.entity_id
_entity_poly.type
_entity_poly.pdbx_seq_one_letter_code
_entity_poly.pdbx_strand_id
1 'polypeptide(L)'
;MLILTALVFAILNEEAFTHSVPVEQPISLYAQQLTGEALVNYVNEQQSLFTATYSPESEDYVTARLMDPEFLDYPRERELLQDVKVDVELPESFDAREKWPDCPSISYIRGQSACGSCWAVATASVISDRACIESNGTIKGVCKPYAFHPCGRRPNQTYYGECPGSWPTPKCEKSCQKGYPKSYEEDKIPGKRPYILPRNEAAIRKDIMMNGPVVSSMHVYTDFSYYSGGIYKHTAGAFRGGHAIKILGWGTENGTDYWIVANSWNTNWGEDNGMYGFRNE
;
A
#
# COMPACT_ATOMS: atom_id res chain seq x y z
N MET A 1 -61.07 22.74 33.54
CA MET A 1 -60.45 21.67 32.73
C MET A 1 -58.94 21.91 32.79
N LEU A 2 -58.23 21.02 33.50
CA LEU A 2 -56.78 20.73 33.60
C LEU A 2 -55.74 21.83 33.30
N ILE A 3 -54.59 22.01 33.97
CA ILE A 3 -53.91 21.46 35.16
C ILE A 3 -52.80 22.50 35.46
N LEU A 4 -52.54 22.77 36.74
CA LEU A 4 -51.32 23.42 37.24
C LEU A 4 -50.33 22.31 37.62
N THR A 5 -49.03 22.45 37.27
CA THR A 5 -47.79 21.87 37.85
C THR A 5 -46.79 21.55 36.73
N ALA A 6 -45.47 21.63 36.86
CA ALA A 6 -44.53 22.23 37.80
C ALA A 6 -43.19 22.29 37.05
N LEU A 7 -42.40 23.35 37.30
CA LEU A 7 -40.98 23.35 36.95
C LEU A 7 -40.29 22.23 37.73
N VAL A 8 -39.61 21.33 37.01
CA VAL A 8 -38.55 20.50 37.56
C VAL A 8 -37.35 20.65 36.65
N PHE A 9 -36.36 21.39 37.13
CA PHE A 9 -34.98 21.31 36.65
C PHE A 9 -34.47 19.91 36.98
N ALA A 10 -34.42 19.04 35.97
CA ALA A 10 -33.57 17.86 36.03
C ALA A 10 -32.19 18.28 35.54
N ILE A 11 -31.29 18.52 36.49
CA ILE A 11 -29.85 18.50 36.27
C ILE A 11 -29.53 17.04 35.91
N LEU A 12 -29.52 16.74 34.62
CA LEU A 12 -28.84 15.55 34.14
C LEU A 12 -27.40 15.95 33.94
N ASN A 13 -26.52 15.37 34.76
CA ASN A 13 -25.09 15.37 34.55
C ASN A 13 -24.81 14.96 33.11
N GLU A 14 -24.47 15.92 32.26
CA GLU A 14 -23.60 15.64 31.13
C GLU A 14 -22.23 15.34 31.75
N GLU A 15 -22.02 14.08 32.15
CA GLU A 15 -20.68 13.53 32.00
C GLU A 15 -20.43 13.57 30.50
N ALA A 16 -19.81 14.66 30.06
CA ALA A 16 -19.20 14.77 28.76
C ALA A 16 -18.24 13.58 28.67
N PHE A 17 -18.69 12.53 28.00
CA PHE A 17 -17.85 11.43 27.59
C PHE A 17 -16.91 12.03 26.54
N THR A 18 -15.86 12.68 27.04
CA THR A 18 -14.72 13.01 26.23
C THR A 18 -14.14 11.68 25.81
N HIS A 19 -14.59 11.17 24.66
CA HIS A 19 -13.73 10.33 23.85
C HIS A 19 -12.54 11.20 23.47
N SER A 20 -11.60 11.32 24.39
CA SER A 20 -10.23 11.64 24.05
C SER A 20 -9.82 10.53 23.10
N VAL A 21 -9.82 10.82 21.81
CA VAL A 21 -8.99 10.08 20.85
C VAL A 21 -7.63 10.01 21.51
N PRO A 22 -7.09 8.82 21.84
CA PRO A 22 -5.77 8.74 22.42
C PRO A 22 -4.83 9.40 21.43
N VAL A 23 -4.27 10.56 21.79
CA VAL A 23 -3.16 11.12 21.03
C VAL A 23 -2.03 10.13 21.26
N GLU A 24 -1.76 9.32 20.24
CA GLU A 24 -0.73 8.31 20.32
C GLU A 24 0.59 9.01 20.68
N GLN A 25 1.24 8.58 21.76
CA GLN A 25 2.46 9.22 22.19
C GLN A 25 3.54 8.97 21.13
N PRO A 26 4.36 9.97 20.79
CA PRO A 26 5.41 9.80 19.80
C PRO A 26 6.34 8.67 20.23
N ILE A 27 6.68 7.78 19.28
CA ILE A 27 7.59 6.64 19.51
C ILE A 27 8.88 7.17 20.15
N SER A 28 9.28 6.59 21.27
CA SER A 28 10.43 7.06 22.05
C SER A 28 11.73 7.01 21.23
N LEU A 29 12.67 7.92 21.51
CA LEU A 29 13.99 7.91 20.86
C LEU A 29 14.73 6.58 21.07
N TYR A 30 14.53 5.95 22.23
CA TYR A 30 15.05 4.62 22.53
C TYR A 30 14.50 3.58 21.54
N ALA A 31 13.18 3.51 21.36
CA ALA A 31 12.54 2.58 20.44
C ALA A 31 12.96 2.83 18.97
N GLN A 32 13.18 4.09 18.57
CA GLN A 32 13.67 4.43 17.23
C GLN A 32 15.10 3.94 16.96
N GLN A 33 15.92 3.74 18.00
CA GLN A 33 17.32 3.33 17.88
C GLN A 33 17.53 1.81 17.98
N LEU A 34 16.49 1.05 18.32
CA LEU A 34 16.58 -0.41 18.39
C LEU A 34 16.86 -1.01 17.00
N THR A 35 17.65 -2.09 16.98
CA THR A 35 18.02 -2.83 15.76
C THR A 35 18.02 -4.33 16.02
N GLY A 36 17.99 -5.13 14.94
CA GLY A 36 18.10 -6.59 15.02
C GLY A 36 17.08 -7.26 15.95
N GLU A 37 17.53 -8.30 16.66
CA GLU A 37 16.67 -9.07 17.58
C GLU A 37 16.06 -8.20 18.69
N ALA A 38 16.77 -7.18 19.18
CA ALA A 38 16.25 -6.29 20.22
C ALA A 38 15.04 -5.49 19.72
N LEU A 39 15.08 -5.03 18.46
CA LEU A 39 13.93 -4.37 17.83
C LEU A 39 12.76 -5.35 17.66
N VAL A 40 13.03 -6.56 17.16
CA VAL A 40 12.00 -7.58 16.94
C VAL A 40 11.29 -7.95 18.25
N ASN A 41 12.04 -8.18 19.31
CA ASN A 41 11.48 -8.49 20.63
C ASN A 41 10.62 -7.34 21.15
N TYR A 42 11.13 -6.11 21.07
CA TYR A 42 10.37 -4.92 21.48
C TYR A 42 9.05 -4.78 20.71
N VAL A 43 9.08 -4.90 19.38
CA VAL A 43 7.88 -4.80 18.53
C VAL A 43 6.83 -5.85 18.90
N ASN A 44 7.25 -7.10 19.11
CA ASN A 44 6.33 -8.18 19.49
C ASN A 44 5.81 -8.05 20.93
N GLU A 45 6.50 -7.32 21.81
CA GLU A 45 6.06 -7.02 23.18
C GLU A 45 5.09 -5.84 23.25
N GLN A 46 5.24 -4.84 22.37
CA GLN A 46 4.43 -3.60 22.43
C GLN A 46 3.07 -3.72 21.74
N GLN A 47 2.89 -4.65 20.81
CA GLN A 47 1.66 -4.78 20.03
C GLN A 47 1.41 -6.22 19.58
N SER A 48 0.18 -6.48 19.12
CA SER A 48 -0.26 -7.81 18.65
C SER A 48 -0.92 -7.78 17.26
N LEU A 49 -0.80 -6.68 16.52
CA LEU A 49 -1.36 -6.50 15.18
C LEU A 49 -0.56 -7.25 14.11
N PHE A 50 0.76 -7.29 14.23
CA PHE A 50 1.64 -8.03 13.33
C PHE A 50 2.76 -8.74 14.07
N THR A 51 3.32 -9.76 13.43
CA THR A 51 4.50 -10.48 13.92
C THR A 51 5.75 -9.96 13.22
N ALA A 52 6.80 -9.73 14.00
CA ALA A 52 8.14 -9.47 13.50
C ALA A 52 9.03 -10.72 13.69
N THR A 53 9.86 -11.04 12.69
CA THR A 53 10.80 -12.16 12.72
C THR A 53 12.18 -11.70 12.25
N TYR A 54 13.20 -11.92 13.08
CA TYR A 54 14.55 -11.51 12.76
C TYR A 54 15.16 -12.38 11.65
N SER A 55 15.81 -11.73 10.69
CA SER A 55 16.74 -12.33 9.73
C SER A 55 17.85 -11.32 9.44
N PRO A 56 19.12 -11.75 9.37
CA PRO A 56 20.23 -10.84 9.10
C PRO A 56 20.17 -10.21 7.70
N GLU A 57 19.45 -10.81 6.75
CA GLU A 57 19.31 -10.32 5.37
C GLU A 57 18.13 -9.35 5.18
N SER A 58 17.20 -9.26 6.15
CA SER A 58 15.94 -8.51 6.02
C SER A 58 16.14 -7.03 5.71
N GLU A 59 17.01 -6.34 6.46
CA GLU A 59 17.22 -4.89 6.28
C GLU A 59 17.87 -4.58 4.93
N ASP A 60 18.89 -5.35 4.52
CA ASP A 60 19.55 -5.19 3.22
C ASP A 60 18.58 -5.48 2.07
N TYR A 61 17.74 -6.52 2.23
CA TYR A 61 16.72 -6.87 1.26
C TYR A 61 15.74 -5.71 1.04
N VAL A 62 15.23 -5.11 2.11
CA VAL A 62 14.28 -3.98 2.01
C VAL A 62 14.97 -2.73 1.48
N THR A 63 16.13 -2.37 2.01
CA THR A 63 16.85 -1.13 1.66
C THR A 63 17.20 -1.08 0.17
N ALA A 64 17.58 -2.21 -0.44
CA ALA A 64 17.87 -2.30 -1.88
C ALA A 64 16.64 -2.03 -2.79
N ARG A 65 15.43 -1.92 -2.22
CA ARG A 65 14.15 -1.74 -2.92
C ARG A 65 13.46 -0.41 -2.60
N LEU A 66 14.03 0.41 -1.71
CA LEU A 66 13.42 1.70 -1.35
C LEU A 66 13.80 2.79 -2.34
N MET A 67 12.93 3.80 -2.43
CA MET A 67 13.22 5.05 -3.11
C MET A 67 13.94 5.99 -2.17
N ASP A 68 14.73 6.89 -2.74
CA ASP A 68 15.27 8.02 -1.98
C ASP A 68 14.11 8.85 -1.40
N PRO A 69 14.14 9.18 -0.09
CA PRO A 69 13.16 10.04 0.55
C PRO A 69 12.92 11.38 -0.16
N GLU A 70 13.89 11.90 -0.91
CA GLU A 70 13.71 13.15 -1.67
C GLU A 70 12.57 13.09 -2.70
N PHE A 71 12.21 11.87 -3.15
CA PHE A 71 11.13 11.64 -4.11
C PHE A 71 9.78 11.35 -3.45
N LEU A 72 9.69 11.35 -2.12
CA LEU A 72 8.42 11.40 -1.40
C LEU A 72 7.86 12.83 -1.48
N ASP A 73 7.53 13.26 -2.70
CA ASP A 73 7.07 14.63 -2.95
C ASP A 73 5.61 14.82 -2.54
N TYR A 74 5.28 16.05 -2.13
CA TYR A 74 3.93 16.44 -1.80
C TYR A 74 3.16 16.76 -3.09
N PRO A 75 1.88 16.36 -3.17
CA PRO A 75 1.10 16.52 -4.38
C PRO A 75 0.99 17.98 -4.79
N ARG A 76 1.19 18.26 -6.09
CA ARG A 76 0.93 19.60 -6.65
C ARG A 76 -0.57 19.89 -6.53
N GLU A 77 -0.93 21.00 -5.87
CA GLU A 77 -2.33 21.36 -5.58
C GLU A 77 -3.28 21.30 -6.78
N ARG A 78 -2.78 21.53 -8.00
CA ARG A 78 -3.58 21.53 -9.24
C ARG A 78 -4.16 20.16 -9.62
N GLU A 79 -3.59 19.07 -9.13
CA GLU A 79 -4.05 17.70 -9.43
C GLU A 79 -4.90 17.11 -8.29
N LEU A 80 -5.05 17.84 -7.18
CA LEU A 80 -5.86 17.42 -6.03
C LEU A 80 -7.35 17.50 -6.36
N LEU A 81 -8.06 16.39 -6.21
CA LEU A 81 -9.51 16.38 -6.27
C LEU A 81 -10.09 17.09 -5.04
N GLN A 82 -10.69 18.24 -5.27
CA GLN A 82 -11.41 18.99 -4.25
C GLN A 82 -12.85 18.45 -4.12
N ASP A 83 -13.40 18.54 -2.91
CA ASP A 83 -14.82 18.28 -2.63
C ASP A 83 -15.34 16.91 -3.09
N VAL A 84 -14.55 15.85 -2.90
CA VAL A 84 -15.00 14.47 -3.19
C VAL A 84 -16.17 14.13 -2.26
N LYS A 85 -17.40 14.21 -2.79
CA LYS A 85 -18.61 13.81 -2.07
C LYS A 85 -18.62 12.30 -1.90
N VAL A 86 -18.74 11.82 -0.66
CA VAL A 86 -18.97 10.40 -0.37
C VAL A 86 -20.47 10.20 -0.19
N ASP A 87 -21.14 9.94 -1.31
CA ASP A 87 -22.59 9.79 -1.47
C ASP A 87 -23.01 8.33 -1.68
N VAL A 88 -22.14 7.40 -1.29
CA VAL A 88 -22.34 5.96 -1.39
C VAL A 88 -22.07 5.33 -0.02
N GLU A 89 -22.83 4.28 0.30
CA GLU A 89 -22.54 3.46 1.48
C GLU A 89 -21.30 2.60 1.19
N LEU A 90 -20.28 2.74 2.04
CA LEU A 90 -19.04 1.99 1.94
C LEU A 90 -19.17 0.71 2.78
N PRO A 91 -18.90 -0.48 2.20
CA PRO A 91 -18.94 -1.73 2.96
C PRO A 91 -17.81 -1.77 4.00
N GLU A 92 -18.02 -2.57 5.05
CA GLU A 92 -17.02 -2.82 6.10
C GLU A 92 -15.71 -3.35 5.51
N SER A 93 -15.79 -4.31 4.58
CA SER A 93 -14.65 -4.83 3.83
C SER A 93 -14.87 -4.74 2.32
N PHE A 94 -13.78 -4.64 1.57
CA PHE A 94 -13.79 -4.60 0.12
C PHE A 94 -12.49 -5.15 -0.44
N ASP A 95 -12.59 -6.04 -1.42
CA ASP A 95 -11.46 -6.55 -2.18
C ASP A 95 -11.71 -6.40 -3.69
N ALA A 96 -10.87 -5.61 -4.36
CA ALA A 96 -10.96 -5.41 -5.81
C ALA A 96 -10.87 -6.72 -6.61
N ARG A 97 -10.19 -7.75 -6.09
CA ARG A 97 -10.08 -9.07 -6.75
C ARG A 97 -11.43 -9.76 -6.84
N GLU A 98 -12.27 -9.60 -5.83
CA GLU A 98 -13.61 -10.19 -5.79
C GLU A 98 -14.59 -9.40 -6.65
N LYS A 99 -14.48 -8.07 -6.67
CA LYS A 99 -15.35 -7.22 -7.49
C LYS A 99 -15.09 -7.35 -8.98
N TRP A 100 -13.83 -7.50 -9.38
CA TRP A 100 -13.43 -7.58 -10.79
C TRP A 100 -12.65 -8.87 -11.10
N PRO A 101 -13.30 -10.05 -11.02
CA PRO A 101 -12.63 -11.33 -11.22
C PRO A 101 -12.10 -11.51 -12.64
N ASP A 102 -12.69 -10.82 -13.62
CA ASP A 102 -12.24 -10.82 -15.02
C ASP A 102 -10.93 -10.04 -15.22
N CYS A 103 -10.40 -9.37 -14.20
CA CYS A 103 -9.18 -8.58 -14.23
C CYS A 103 -8.04 -9.22 -13.43
N PRO A 104 -7.33 -10.22 -14.01
CA PRO A 104 -6.31 -10.98 -13.30
C PRO A 104 -5.07 -10.15 -12.91
N SER A 105 -4.89 -8.97 -13.50
CA SER A 105 -3.79 -8.08 -13.12
C SER A 105 -3.89 -7.58 -11.68
N ILE A 106 -5.10 -7.53 -11.11
CA ILE A 106 -5.33 -7.06 -9.73
C ILE A 106 -4.60 -7.96 -8.74
N SER A 107 -4.68 -9.28 -8.96
CA SER A 107 -4.00 -10.30 -8.15
C SER A 107 -2.52 -10.50 -8.51
N TYR A 108 -2.03 -9.89 -9.60
CA TYR A 108 -0.67 -10.10 -10.06
C TYR A 108 0.33 -9.25 -9.26
N ILE A 109 1.17 -9.92 -8.46
CA ILE A 109 2.27 -9.28 -7.72
C ILE A 109 3.51 -9.20 -8.58
N ARG A 110 4.03 -7.97 -8.72
CA ARG A 110 5.25 -7.68 -9.47
C ARG A 110 6.49 -7.76 -8.57
N GLY A 111 7.64 -8.02 -9.19
CA GLY A 111 8.95 -7.98 -8.56
C GLY A 111 9.79 -6.84 -9.12
N GLN A 112 10.15 -5.87 -8.28
CA GLN A 112 10.94 -4.71 -8.70
C GLN A 112 12.46 -4.98 -8.74
N SER A 113 12.89 -6.20 -8.43
CA SER A 113 14.30 -6.57 -8.26
C SER A 113 14.98 -5.76 -7.15
N ALA A 114 16.32 -5.70 -7.10
CA ALA A 114 17.07 -4.78 -6.23
C ALA A 114 17.20 -3.39 -6.89
N CYS A 115 16.09 -2.69 -7.01
CA CYS A 115 16.02 -1.34 -7.57
C CYS A 115 14.90 -0.55 -6.91
N GLY A 116 15.15 0.68 -6.46
CA GLY A 116 14.16 1.65 -5.93
C GLY A 116 13.16 2.16 -6.97
N SER A 117 12.41 1.25 -7.58
CA SER A 117 11.56 1.44 -8.75
C SER A 117 10.08 1.22 -8.46
N CYS A 118 9.73 1.09 -7.18
CA CYS A 118 8.35 0.86 -6.73
C CYS A 118 7.39 1.94 -7.24
N TRP A 119 7.81 3.19 -7.39
CA TRP A 119 6.97 4.24 -8.02
C TRP A 119 6.48 3.84 -9.42
N ALA A 120 7.37 3.28 -10.26
CA ALA A 120 7.03 2.85 -11.60
C ALA A 120 6.24 1.54 -11.58
N VAL A 121 6.61 0.60 -10.71
CA VAL A 121 5.99 -0.73 -10.62
C VAL A 121 4.56 -0.63 -10.05
N ALA A 122 4.35 0.13 -8.98
CA ALA A 122 3.03 0.37 -8.40
C ALA A 122 2.12 1.13 -9.38
N THR A 123 2.64 2.19 -10.01
CA THR A 123 1.90 2.96 -11.03
C THR A 123 1.51 2.10 -12.23
N ALA A 124 2.44 1.34 -12.80
CA ALA A 124 2.14 0.46 -13.93
C ALA A 124 1.16 -0.67 -13.55
N SER A 125 1.19 -1.14 -12.30
CA SER A 125 0.24 -2.13 -11.78
C SER A 125 -1.17 -1.55 -11.69
N VAL A 126 -1.33 -0.36 -11.10
CA VAL A 126 -2.62 0.34 -11.02
C VAL A 126 -3.15 0.69 -12.41
N ILE A 127 -2.31 1.16 -13.32
CA ILE A 127 -2.70 1.41 -14.72
C ILE A 127 -3.20 0.12 -15.39
N SER A 128 -2.53 -1.01 -15.14
CA SER A 128 -2.96 -2.31 -15.68
C SER A 128 -4.35 -2.70 -15.18
N ASP A 129 -4.57 -2.53 -13.88
CA ASP A 129 -5.83 -2.87 -13.22
C ASP A 129 -6.96 -1.98 -13.73
N ARG A 130 -6.74 -0.67 -13.77
CA ARG A 130 -7.76 0.30 -14.23
C ARG A 130 -8.05 0.18 -15.72
N ALA A 131 -7.06 -0.10 -16.56
CA ALA A 131 -7.29 -0.37 -17.97
C ALA A 131 -8.21 -1.58 -18.18
N CYS A 132 -8.03 -2.63 -17.38
CA CYS A 132 -8.90 -3.79 -17.41
C CYS A 132 -10.31 -3.47 -16.88
N ILE A 133 -10.40 -2.80 -15.73
CA ILE A 133 -11.67 -2.44 -15.09
C ILE A 133 -12.51 -1.52 -16.00
N GLU A 134 -11.93 -0.41 -16.48
CA GLU A 134 -12.64 0.57 -17.32
C GLU A 134 -13.10 -0.01 -18.66
N SER A 135 -12.41 -1.05 -19.14
CA SER A 135 -12.72 -1.72 -20.40
C SER A 135 -13.57 -2.98 -20.24
N ASN A 136 -14.11 -3.22 -19.03
CA ASN A 136 -14.86 -4.43 -18.69
C ASN A 136 -14.14 -5.73 -19.11
N GLY A 137 -12.85 -5.81 -18.80
CA GLY A 137 -12.04 -7.00 -19.04
C GLY A 137 -11.50 -7.18 -20.47
N THR A 138 -11.75 -6.23 -21.37
CA THR A 138 -11.33 -6.35 -22.78
C THR A 138 -9.88 -5.90 -23.03
N ILE A 139 -9.38 -4.92 -22.28
CA ILE A 139 -7.99 -4.46 -22.34
C ILE A 139 -7.20 -5.13 -21.22
N LYS A 140 -6.24 -5.98 -21.59
CA LYS A 140 -5.37 -6.73 -20.66
C LYS A 140 -3.93 -6.72 -21.18
N GLY A 141 -2.97 -6.99 -20.29
CA GLY A 141 -1.56 -7.10 -20.67
C GLY A 141 -0.94 -5.79 -21.16
N VAL A 142 -1.38 -4.66 -20.58
CA VAL A 142 -0.85 -3.33 -20.89
C VAL A 142 0.46 -3.06 -20.14
N CYS A 143 1.06 -1.91 -20.44
CA CYS A 143 2.39 -1.49 -20.00
C CYS A 143 3.51 -2.34 -20.60
N LYS A 144 4.63 -1.69 -20.94
CA LYS A 144 5.82 -2.40 -21.42
C LYS A 144 6.33 -3.33 -20.31
N PRO A 145 6.73 -4.57 -20.62
CA PRO A 145 7.30 -5.49 -19.63
C PRO A 145 8.48 -4.85 -18.89
N TYR A 146 8.56 -5.13 -17.59
CA TYR A 146 9.59 -4.53 -16.73
C TYR A 146 10.98 -5.02 -17.13
N ALA A 147 11.96 -4.10 -17.11
CA ALA A 147 13.30 -4.37 -17.65
C ALA A 147 14.14 -5.30 -16.78
N PHE A 148 13.84 -5.37 -15.48
CA PHE A 148 14.59 -6.20 -14.53
C PHE A 148 13.82 -7.45 -14.19
N HIS A 149 14.53 -8.57 -14.18
CA HIS A 149 13.97 -9.82 -13.72
C HIS A 149 13.79 -9.77 -12.18
N PRO A 150 12.71 -10.36 -11.66
CA PRO A 150 12.58 -10.68 -10.25
C PRO A 150 13.81 -11.41 -9.68
N CYS A 151 14.24 -11.06 -8.47
CA CYS A 151 15.37 -11.67 -7.79
C CYS A 151 15.09 -11.80 -6.28
N GLY A 152 15.82 -12.69 -5.60
CA GLY A 152 15.73 -12.90 -4.16
C GLY A 152 16.27 -14.26 -3.73
N ARG A 153 16.70 -14.38 -2.47
CA ARG A 153 17.18 -15.65 -1.89
C ARG A 153 16.05 -16.32 -1.10
N ARG A 154 15.75 -17.58 -1.39
CA ARG A 154 15.02 -18.50 -0.50
C ARG A 154 15.58 -19.92 -0.62
N PRO A 155 15.58 -20.70 0.47
CA PRO A 155 15.86 -22.14 0.39
C PRO A 155 14.88 -22.80 -0.60
N ASN A 156 15.40 -23.65 -1.49
CA ASN A 156 14.63 -24.47 -2.44
C ASN A 156 13.83 -23.73 -3.55
N GLN A 157 14.12 -22.46 -3.88
CA GLN A 157 13.58 -21.84 -5.10
C GLN A 157 14.61 -21.81 -6.24
N THR A 158 14.22 -22.32 -7.40
CA THR A 158 15.04 -22.34 -8.63
C THR A 158 14.81 -21.16 -9.56
N TYR A 159 13.72 -20.40 -9.37
CA TYR A 159 13.26 -19.39 -10.33
C TYR A 159 13.89 -18.00 -10.11
N TYR A 160 14.25 -17.65 -8.87
CA TYR A 160 14.85 -16.36 -8.55
C TYR A 160 16.35 -16.53 -8.29
N GLY A 161 17.17 -15.81 -9.07
CA GLY A 161 18.60 -15.70 -8.84
C GLY A 161 18.94 -14.67 -7.76
N GLU A 162 20.24 -14.57 -7.45
CA GLU A 162 20.74 -13.50 -6.59
C GLU A 162 20.45 -12.14 -7.19
N CYS A 163 20.05 -11.19 -6.34
CA CYS A 163 19.88 -9.82 -6.78
C CYS A 163 21.24 -9.19 -7.09
N PRO A 164 21.39 -8.47 -8.21
CA PRO A 164 22.55 -7.61 -8.38
C PRO A 164 22.50 -6.49 -7.34
N GLY A 165 23.65 -5.91 -6.99
CA GLY A 165 23.71 -4.85 -5.98
C GLY A 165 22.92 -3.59 -6.36
N SER A 166 22.93 -3.22 -7.64
CA SER A 166 22.06 -2.17 -8.20
C SER A 166 21.86 -2.39 -9.70
N TRP A 167 20.84 -1.74 -10.25
CA TRP A 167 20.60 -1.72 -11.69
C TRP A 167 20.87 -0.32 -12.27
N PRO A 168 21.58 -0.21 -13.41
CA PRO A 168 21.62 1.03 -14.15
C PRO A 168 20.23 1.36 -14.70
N THR A 169 19.91 2.65 -14.83
CA THR A 169 18.65 3.09 -15.44
C THR A 169 18.56 2.53 -16.87
N PRO A 170 17.49 1.78 -17.22
CA PRO A 170 17.35 1.20 -18.55
C PRO A 170 17.23 2.29 -19.62
N LYS A 171 17.77 2.02 -20.81
CA LYS A 171 17.58 2.92 -21.95
C LYS A 171 16.11 2.91 -22.38
N CYS A 172 15.57 4.10 -22.68
CA CYS A 172 14.21 4.23 -23.19
C CYS A 172 14.16 3.79 -24.67
N GLU A 173 13.76 2.55 -24.92
CA GLU A 173 13.59 2.01 -26.27
C GLU A 173 12.15 2.17 -26.76
N LYS A 174 11.98 2.88 -27.88
CA LYS A 174 10.72 3.09 -28.60
C LYS A 174 10.41 1.96 -29.57
N SER A 175 10.53 0.72 -29.08
CA SER A 175 10.27 -0.50 -29.82
C SER A 175 9.66 -1.56 -28.91
N CYS A 176 8.77 -2.38 -29.49
CA CYS A 176 8.22 -3.56 -28.83
C CYS A 176 9.24 -4.71 -28.83
N GLN A 177 8.95 -5.74 -28.03
CA GLN A 177 9.75 -6.96 -28.02
C GLN A 177 9.68 -7.67 -29.39
N LYS A 178 10.76 -8.37 -29.75
CA LYS A 178 10.80 -9.14 -31.01
C LYS A 178 9.66 -10.16 -31.04
N GLY A 179 8.88 -10.15 -32.13
CA GLY A 179 7.74 -11.05 -32.31
C GLY A 179 6.42 -10.54 -31.72
N TYR A 180 6.40 -9.37 -31.08
CA TYR A 180 5.16 -8.74 -30.64
C TYR A 180 4.35 -8.22 -31.86
N PRO A 181 3.02 -8.45 -31.92
CA PRO A 181 2.25 -8.27 -33.15
C PRO A 181 1.96 -6.81 -33.52
N LYS A 182 2.17 -5.86 -32.60
CA LYS A 182 1.93 -4.42 -32.83
C LYS A 182 3.23 -3.64 -32.80
N SER A 183 3.30 -2.55 -33.57
CA SER A 183 4.38 -1.58 -33.42
C SER A 183 4.28 -0.81 -32.10
N TYR A 184 5.37 -0.15 -31.71
CA TYR A 184 5.42 0.67 -30.50
C TYR A 184 4.40 1.81 -30.51
N GLU A 185 4.13 2.42 -31.67
CA GLU A 185 3.17 3.52 -31.78
C GLU A 185 1.72 3.02 -31.72
N GLU A 186 1.43 1.86 -32.31
CA GLU A 186 0.08 1.26 -32.31
C GLU A 186 -0.33 0.69 -30.94
N ASP A 187 0.63 0.32 -30.10
CA ASP A 187 0.35 -0.27 -28.79
C ASP A 187 0.30 0.76 -27.64
N LYS A 188 0.44 2.06 -27.94
CA LYS A 188 0.28 3.11 -26.94
C LYS A 188 -1.18 3.23 -26.51
N ILE A 189 -1.42 3.10 -25.20
CA ILE A 189 -2.71 3.31 -24.58
C ILE A 189 -2.62 4.57 -23.72
N PRO A 190 -3.16 5.72 -24.17
CA PRO A 190 -3.12 6.95 -23.38
C PRO A 190 -4.13 6.90 -22.23
N GLY A 191 -3.70 7.33 -21.05
CA GLY A 191 -4.61 7.66 -19.96
C GLY A 191 -5.36 8.97 -20.25
N LYS A 192 -6.55 9.14 -19.65
CA LYS A 192 -7.34 10.38 -19.81
C LYS A 192 -6.71 11.54 -19.06
N ARG A 193 -6.64 11.46 -17.72
CA ARG A 193 -6.06 12.47 -16.83
C ARG A 193 -5.58 11.82 -15.52
N PRO A 194 -4.41 12.20 -15.00
CA PRO A 194 -4.04 11.86 -13.63
C PRO A 194 -4.82 12.75 -12.65
N TYR A 195 -4.99 12.25 -11.42
CA TYR A 195 -5.57 13.00 -10.30
C TYR A 195 -5.02 12.47 -8.98
N ILE A 196 -5.15 13.28 -7.94
CA ILE A 196 -4.68 12.99 -6.59
C ILE A 196 -5.88 12.99 -5.65
N LEU A 197 -6.02 11.92 -4.88
CA LEU A 197 -7.09 11.80 -3.89
C LEU A 197 -6.76 12.65 -2.65
N PRO A 198 -7.76 13.28 -2.01
CA PRO A 198 -7.53 13.95 -0.74
C PRO A 198 -7.12 12.92 0.33
N ARG A 199 -6.45 13.39 1.38
CA ARG A 199 -6.13 12.59 2.58
C ARG A 199 -7.39 12.34 3.41
N ASN A 200 -8.32 11.60 2.84
CA ASN A 200 -9.62 11.27 3.42
C ASN A 200 -9.91 9.79 3.10
N GLU A 201 -9.98 8.97 4.14
CA GLU A 201 -10.15 7.52 4.02
C GLU A 201 -11.39 7.16 3.20
N ALA A 202 -12.53 7.80 3.47
CA ALA A 202 -13.78 7.52 2.79
C ALA A 202 -13.73 7.88 1.29
N ALA A 203 -13.05 8.97 0.92
CA ALA A 203 -12.81 9.34 -0.48
C ALA A 203 -11.92 8.32 -1.20
N ILE A 204 -10.88 7.81 -0.52
CA ILE A 204 -9.99 6.78 -1.07
C ILE A 204 -10.74 5.46 -1.24
N ARG A 205 -11.48 5.00 -0.21
CA ARG A 205 -12.34 3.81 -0.27
C ARG A 205 -13.36 3.91 -1.39
N LYS A 206 -14.04 5.05 -1.53
CA LYS A 206 -14.96 5.31 -2.65
C LYS A 206 -14.25 5.17 -4.00
N ASP A 207 -13.08 5.78 -4.19
CA ASP A 207 -12.36 5.71 -5.47
C ASP A 207 -11.94 4.28 -5.80
N ILE A 208 -11.40 3.54 -4.81
CA ILE A 208 -11.06 2.13 -4.98
C ILE A 208 -12.29 1.31 -5.35
N MET A 209 -13.41 1.53 -4.65
CA MET A 209 -14.66 0.82 -4.90
C MET A 209 -15.20 1.05 -6.32
N MET A 210 -15.08 2.28 -6.82
CA MET A 210 -15.70 2.67 -8.10
C MET A 210 -14.77 2.47 -9.30
N ASN A 211 -13.48 2.72 -9.11
CA ASN A 211 -12.50 2.85 -10.18
C ASN A 211 -11.34 1.86 -10.08
N GLY A 212 -11.26 1.09 -8.99
CA GLY A 212 -10.21 0.10 -8.77
C GLY A 212 -8.98 0.63 -8.04
N PRO A 213 -7.93 -0.22 -7.90
CA PRO A 213 -6.77 0.05 -7.05
C PRO A 213 -6.11 1.43 -7.26
N VAL A 214 -5.46 1.95 -6.23
CA VAL A 214 -4.77 3.25 -6.22
C VAL A 214 -3.29 3.08 -5.85
N VAL A 215 -2.48 4.06 -6.24
CA VAL A 215 -1.08 4.16 -5.76
C VAL A 215 -1.05 5.02 -4.51
N SER A 216 -0.31 4.59 -3.50
CA SER A 216 0.04 5.41 -2.34
C SER A 216 1.54 5.33 -2.08
N SER A 217 2.09 6.31 -1.37
CA SER A 217 3.43 6.23 -0.80
C SER A 217 3.33 5.96 0.71
N MET A 218 4.30 5.23 1.25
CA MET A 218 4.48 5.04 2.68
C MET A 218 5.93 5.28 3.08
N HIS A 219 6.12 5.72 4.32
CA HIS A 219 7.42 5.69 4.98
C HIS A 219 7.73 4.25 5.39
N VAL A 220 8.96 3.81 5.13
CA VAL A 220 9.45 2.51 5.56
C VAL A 220 10.43 2.71 6.71
N TYR A 221 10.23 1.90 7.76
CA TYR A 221 11.06 1.85 8.95
C TYR A 221 11.70 0.47 9.10
N THR A 222 12.68 0.33 9.98
CA THR A 222 13.38 -0.95 10.19
C THR A 222 12.47 -2.08 10.66
N ASP A 223 11.43 -1.78 11.44
CA ASP A 223 10.48 -2.79 11.90
C ASP A 223 9.75 -3.48 10.72
N PHE A 224 9.46 -2.75 9.65
CA PHE A 224 8.86 -3.31 8.43
C PHE A 224 9.76 -4.33 7.73
N SER A 225 11.09 -4.18 7.84
CA SER A 225 12.03 -5.16 7.30
C SER A 225 11.88 -6.54 7.93
N TYR A 226 11.35 -6.60 9.15
CA TYR A 226 11.12 -7.82 9.90
C TYR A 226 9.68 -8.32 9.87
N TYR A 227 8.78 -7.64 9.14
CA TYR A 227 7.39 -8.07 9.01
C TYR A 227 7.28 -9.50 8.48
N SER A 228 6.51 -10.35 9.19
CA SER A 228 6.27 -11.74 8.79
C SER A 228 4.80 -12.16 8.75
N GLY A 229 3.86 -11.34 9.22
CA GLY A 229 2.41 -11.56 9.05
C GLY A 229 1.55 -10.63 9.91
N GLY A 230 0.26 -10.51 9.56
CA GLY A 230 -0.73 -9.65 10.23
C GLY A 230 -0.82 -8.24 9.65
N ILE A 231 -1.36 -7.30 10.44
CA ILE A 231 -1.61 -5.91 10.04
C ILE A 231 -0.42 -5.04 10.47
N TYR A 232 0.44 -4.66 9.52
CA TYR A 232 1.59 -3.80 9.80
C TYR A 232 1.13 -2.42 10.30
N LYS A 233 1.72 -2.01 11.41
CA LYS A 233 1.67 -0.66 11.98
C LYS A 233 3.07 -0.31 12.49
N HIS A 234 3.61 0.84 12.11
CA HIS A 234 4.92 1.26 12.61
C HIS A 234 4.90 1.38 14.14
N THR A 235 5.81 0.67 14.79
CA THR A 235 5.88 0.53 16.25
C THR A 235 7.22 1.02 16.78
N ALA A 236 8.33 0.76 16.06
CA ALA A 236 9.67 1.10 16.50
C ALA A 236 10.69 1.10 15.36
N GLY A 237 11.89 1.57 15.67
CA GLY A 237 13.01 1.53 14.75
C GLY A 237 13.12 2.75 13.82
N ALA A 238 14.22 2.80 13.09
CA ALA A 238 14.64 3.98 12.36
C ALA A 238 14.00 4.07 10.98
N PHE A 239 13.78 5.30 10.51
CA PHE A 239 13.37 5.55 9.13
C PHE A 239 14.42 5.04 8.14
N ARG A 240 13.96 4.45 7.03
CA ARG A 240 14.81 3.83 6.00
C ARG A 240 14.59 4.37 4.61
N GLY A 241 13.38 4.83 4.28
CA GLY A 241 13.12 5.34 2.94
C GLY A 241 11.66 5.49 2.59
N GLY A 242 11.41 5.86 1.33
CA GLY A 242 10.08 5.88 0.75
C GLY A 242 9.75 4.63 -0.03
N HIS A 243 8.49 4.21 0.01
CA HIS A 243 8.01 3.09 -0.80
C HIS A 243 6.65 3.40 -1.42
N ALA A 244 6.50 3.18 -2.72
CA ALA A 244 5.22 3.31 -3.41
C ALA A 244 4.54 1.94 -3.50
N ILE A 245 3.27 1.89 -3.14
CA ILE A 245 2.48 0.68 -2.95
C ILE A 245 1.17 0.76 -3.72
N LYS A 246 0.59 -0.41 -4.02
CA LYS A 246 -0.75 -0.52 -4.60
C LYS A 246 -1.75 -0.88 -3.50
N ILE A 247 -2.72 -0.02 -3.23
CA ILE A 247 -3.84 -0.31 -2.33
C ILE A 247 -5.01 -0.79 -3.18
N LEU A 248 -5.55 -1.97 -2.87
CA LEU A 248 -6.59 -2.63 -3.67
C LEU A 248 -7.87 -2.93 -2.88
N GLY A 249 -7.88 -2.65 -1.58
CA GLY A 249 -9.03 -2.94 -0.74
C GLY A 249 -8.80 -2.55 0.71
N TRP A 250 -9.76 -2.90 1.55
CA TRP A 250 -9.73 -2.69 2.99
C TRP A 250 -10.55 -3.76 3.71
N GLY A 251 -10.35 -3.90 5.00
CA GLY A 251 -11.14 -4.77 5.84
C GLY A 251 -10.99 -4.42 7.31
N THR A 252 -11.65 -5.21 8.15
CA THR A 252 -11.60 -5.11 9.59
C THR A 252 -11.31 -6.48 10.16
N GLU A 253 -10.29 -6.58 11.01
CA GLU A 253 -9.95 -7.82 11.72
C GLU A 253 -9.88 -7.53 13.21
N ASN A 254 -10.67 -8.26 14.02
CA ASN A 254 -10.73 -8.08 15.47
C ASN A 254 -10.96 -6.62 15.92
N GLY A 255 -11.78 -5.88 15.17
CA GLY A 255 -12.06 -4.46 15.41
C GLY A 255 -10.96 -3.50 14.94
N THR A 256 -9.94 -4.00 14.24
CA THR A 256 -8.86 -3.19 13.65
C THR A 256 -9.06 -3.07 12.14
N ASP A 257 -9.35 -1.85 11.70
CA ASP A 257 -9.40 -1.52 10.27
C ASP A 257 -8.00 -1.51 9.64
N TYR A 258 -7.90 -2.00 8.41
CA TYR A 258 -6.66 -2.06 7.64
C TYR A 258 -6.91 -1.93 6.13
N TRP A 259 -5.87 -1.52 5.41
CA TRP A 259 -5.78 -1.54 3.96
C TRP A 259 -5.18 -2.85 3.47
N ILE A 260 -5.71 -3.38 2.37
CA ILE A 260 -5.11 -4.50 1.64
C ILE A 260 -4.11 -3.93 0.63
N VAL A 261 -2.84 -4.26 0.83
CA VAL A 261 -1.74 -3.71 0.04
C VAL A 261 -1.04 -4.80 -0.74
N ALA A 262 -0.85 -4.56 -2.04
CA ALA A 262 0.01 -5.37 -2.89
C ALA A 262 1.42 -4.74 -2.93
N ASN A 263 2.41 -5.49 -2.45
CA ASN A 263 3.80 -5.08 -2.51
C ASN A 263 4.39 -5.31 -3.92
N SER A 264 5.63 -4.89 -4.14
CA SER A 264 6.37 -5.07 -5.38
C SER A 264 7.65 -5.88 -5.19
N TRP A 265 7.68 -6.74 -4.18
CA TRP A 265 8.86 -7.50 -3.73
C TRP A 265 8.75 -9.01 -4.00
N ASN A 266 8.06 -9.37 -5.08
CA ASN A 266 7.70 -10.74 -5.47
C ASN A 266 6.63 -11.37 -4.56
N THR A 267 6.16 -12.54 -4.97
CA THR A 267 5.08 -13.29 -4.29
C THR A 267 5.52 -13.98 -3.01
N ASN A 268 6.82 -14.05 -2.75
CA ASN A 268 7.35 -14.77 -1.61
C ASN A 268 7.53 -13.87 -0.39
N TRP A 269 7.38 -12.55 -0.50
CA TRP A 269 7.44 -11.64 0.64
C TRP A 269 6.03 -11.43 1.24
N GLY A 270 5.94 -11.20 2.55
CA GLY A 270 4.66 -10.95 3.23
C GLY A 270 3.70 -12.13 3.19
N GLU A 271 2.41 -11.83 3.12
CA GLU A 271 1.28 -12.77 3.12
C GLU A 271 0.66 -12.90 1.73
N ASP A 272 -0.29 -13.83 1.54
CA ASP A 272 -1.17 -13.91 0.36
C ASP A 272 -0.49 -13.70 -1.01
N ASN A 273 0.67 -14.33 -1.18
CA ASN A 273 1.50 -14.22 -2.39
C ASN A 273 2.03 -12.80 -2.66
N GLY A 274 2.48 -12.03 -1.67
CA GLY A 274 3.10 -10.71 -1.86
C GLY A 274 2.31 -9.51 -1.33
N MET A 275 1.25 -9.77 -0.57
CA MET A 275 0.37 -8.76 0.01
C MET A 275 0.57 -8.65 1.52
N TYR A 276 -0.03 -7.64 2.13
CA TYR A 276 -0.04 -7.45 3.58
C TYR A 276 -1.18 -6.50 3.99
N GLY A 277 -1.63 -6.64 5.23
CA GLY A 277 -2.48 -5.65 5.88
C GLY A 277 -1.65 -4.45 6.32
N PHE A 278 -2.15 -3.23 6.08
CA PHE A 278 -1.49 -2.00 6.51
C PHE A 278 -2.46 -1.07 7.23
N ARG A 279 -2.06 -0.59 8.41
CA ARG A 279 -2.79 0.44 9.13
C ARG A 279 -1.93 1.69 9.22
N ASN A 280 -2.45 2.78 8.65
CA ASN A 280 -1.90 4.12 8.85
C ASN A 280 -2.76 4.86 9.89
N GLU A 281 -2.11 5.66 10.73
CA GLU A 281 -2.79 6.63 11.60
C GLU A 281 -2.59 8.06 11.08
#